data_AF-A0ABD5AYZ7-F1
#
_entry.id   AF-A0ABD5AYZ7-F1
#
_cell.length_a   1.000
_cell.length_b   1.000
_cell.length_c   1.000
_cell.angle_alpha   90.00
_cell.angle_beta   90.00
_cell.angle_gamma   90.00
#
_symmetry.space_group_name_H-M   'P 1'
#
loop_
_entity.id
_entity.type
_entity.pdbx_description
1 polymer ?
#
loop_
_entity_poly.entity_id
_entity_poly.type
_entity_poly.pdbx_seq_one_letter_code
_entity_poly.pdbx_strand_id
1 'polypeptide(L)'
;LVEQKQQEKQKASYKQELAWMRAGAKARTTKQQARINRFNQLESDVKTQHTQDKGELNLAYSRLGKQVYELKNLSKSINNKVLFEDVTEIIQSGRRIGIVGPNGAGKTTLLNILSNEDQDYEGELKIGQTVKVAYFKQTEKTLDRDIRVIDYLREESEMAKEKDGTSISVT
;
A
#
# COMPACT_ATOMS: atom_id res chain seq x y z
N LEU A 1 -3.32 22.73 15.38
CA LEU A 1 -3.81 24.07 14.98
C LEU A 1 -2.69 25.06 14.66
N VAL A 2 -1.71 25.29 15.54
CA VAL A 2 -0.58 26.20 15.28
C VAL A 2 0.31 25.70 14.14
N GLU A 3 0.59 24.39 14.13
CA GLU A 3 1.45 23.74 13.15
C GLU A 3 0.83 23.72 11.73
N GLN A 4 -0.47 23.46 11.62
CA GLN A 4 -1.22 23.54 10.36
C GLN A 4 -1.20 24.95 9.76
N LYS A 5 -1.43 26.00 10.58
CA LYS A 5 -1.31 27.39 10.13
C LYS A 5 0.10 27.76 9.67
N GLN A 6 1.12 27.19 10.33
CA GLN A 6 2.52 27.41 9.96
C GLN A 6 2.88 26.72 8.64
N GLN A 7 2.35 25.52 8.37
CA GLN A 7 2.50 24.81 7.09
C GLN A 7 1.78 25.51 5.94
N GLU A 8 0.55 25.98 6.14
CA GLU A 8 -0.20 26.74 5.14
C GLU A 8 0.54 28.01 4.73
N LYS A 9 1.10 28.74 5.72
CA LYS A 9 1.91 29.92 5.48
C LYS A 9 3.18 29.62 4.67
N GLN A 10 3.85 28.50 4.97
CA GLN A 10 5.02 28.05 4.21
C GLN A 10 4.67 27.67 2.76
N LYS A 11 3.57 26.94 2.55
CA LYS A 11 3.06 26.59 1.21
C LYS A 11 2.67 27.83 0.40
N ALA A 12 2.04 28.83 1.02
CA ALA A 12 1.70 30.09 0.37
C ALA A 12 2.95 30.89 -0.05
N SER A 13 3.94 30.97 0.85
CA SER A 13 5.23 31.61 0.56
C SER A 13 5.97 30.91 -0.58
N TYR A 14 5.95 29.57 -0.60
CA TYR A 14 6.58 28.78 -1.66
C TYR A 14 5.93 29.03 -3.03
N LYS A 15 4.59 29.07 -3.11
CA LYS A 15 3.88 29.36 -4.36
C LYS A 15 4.21 30.74 -4.92
N GLN A 16 4.29 31.76 -4.06
CA GLN A 16 4.66 33.12 -4.46
C GLN A 16 6.10 33.17 -5.01
N GLU A 17 7.01 32.46 -4.36
CA GLU A 17 8.43 32.49 -4.74
C GLU A 17 8.73 31.61 -5.96
N LEU A 18 7.99 30.52 -6.15
CA LEU A 18 7.96 29.74 -7.39
C LEU A 18 7.47 30.59 -8.57
N ALA A 19 6.44 31.42 -8.37
CA ALA A 19 5.98 32.33 -9.41
C ALA A 19 7.06 33.37 -9.78
N TRP A 20 7.82 33.88 -8.80
CA TRP A 20 8.97 34.76 -9.05
C TRP A 20 10.15 34.04 -9.73
N MET A 21 10.40 32.77 -9.41
CA MET A 21 11.41 31.94 -10.08
C MET A 21 11.02 31.64 -11.53
N ARG A 22 9.72 31.43 -11.80
CA ARG A 22 9.17 31.21 -13.16
C ARG A 22 9.07 32.50 -13.98
N ALA A 23 8.79 33.63 -13.35
CA ALA A 23 8.86 34.93 -14.01
C ALA A 23 10.30 35.17 -14.46
N GLY A 24 10.55 35.26 -15.77
CA GLY A 24 11.88 35.52 -16.31
C GLY A 24 12.52 36.78 -15.70
N ALA A 25 13.85 36.85 -15.67
CA ALA A 25 14.51 38.09 -15.25
C ALA A 25 14.13 39.22 -16.23
N LYS A 26 13.83 40.41 -15.72
CA LYS A 26 13.65 41.58 -16.60
C LYS A 26 14.93 41.79 -17.40
N ALA A 27 14.77 42.11 -18.68
CA ALA A 27 15.82 42.17 -19.70
C ALA A 27 17.18 42.68 -19.18
N ARG A 28 18.24 41.95 -19.53
CA ARG A 28 19.67 42.23 -19.24
C ARG A 28 20.09 42.22 -17.76
N THR A 29 19.27 41.71 -16.84
CA THR A 29 19.66 41.55 -15.43
C THR A 29 19.67 40.09 -14.98
N THR A 30 20.59 39.75 -14.08
CA THR A 30 20.66 38.43 -13.44
C THR A 30 19.81 38.46 -12.17
N LYS A 31 19.04 37.41 -11.91
CA LYS A 31 18.29 37.28 -10.65
C LYS A 31 19.24 37.34 -9.45
N GLN A 32 18.80 37.98 -8.37
CA GLN A 32 19.62 38.13 -7.17
C GLN A 32 19.99 36.76 -6.57
N GLN A 33 21.28 36.44 -6.49
CA GLN A 33 21.77 35.16 -5.97
C GLN A 33 21.30 34.86 -4.54
N ALA A 34 21.27 35.88 -3.66
CA ALA A 34 20.76 35.74 -2.30
C ALA A 34 19.27 35.37 -2.24
N ARG A 35 18.49 35.68 -3.27
CA ARG A 35 17.07 35.30 -3.36
C ARG A 35 16.89 33.90 -3.92
N ILE A 36 17.73 33.50 -4.88
CA ILE A 36 17.81 32.12 -5.38
C ILE A 36 18.20 31.16 -4.24
N ASN A 37 19.21 31.52 -3.44
CA ASN A 37 19.65 30.69 -2.31
C ASN A 37 18.52 30.53 -1.26
N ARG A 38 17.76 31.60 -0.98
CA ARG A 38 16.57 31.55 -0.10
C ARG A 38 15.47 30.65 -0.65
N PHE A 39 15.25 30.68 -1.97
CA PHE A 39 14.29 29.79 -2.61
C PHE A 39 14.71 28.32 -2.48
N ASN A 40 15.98 27.99 -2.74
CA ASN A 40 16.48 26.62 -2.63
C ASN A 40 16.35 26.07 -1.18
N GLN A 41 16.59 26.92 -0.17
CA GLN A 41 16.41 26.57 1.24
C GLN A 41 14.92 26.36 1.58
N LEU A 42 14.04 27.25 1.10
CA LEU A 42 12.60 27.08 1.26
C LEU A 42 12.09 25.82 0.56
N GLU A 43 12.63 25.49 -0.62
CA GLU A 43 12.31 24.27 -1.35
C GLU A 43 12.73 23.01 -0.59
N SER A 44 13.93 23.01 0.02
CA SER A 44 14.38 21.88 0.85
C SER A 44 13.52 21.69 2.10
N ASP A 45 13.12 22.78 2.77
CA ASP A 45 12.30 22.75 3.98
C ASP A 45 10.87 22.25 3.67
N VAL A 46 10.30 22.68 2.53
CA VAL A 46 8.99 22.20 2.08
C VAL A 46 9.05 20.73 1.64
N LYS A 47 10.09 20.32 0.90
CA LYS A 47 10.26 18.92 0.47
C LYS A 47 10.48 17.97 1.65
N THR A 48 11.25 18.38 2.66
CA THR A 48 11.48 17.57 3.87
C THR A 48 10.21 17.41 4.70
N GLN A 49 9.37 18.45 4.80
CA GLN A 49 8.05 18.34 5.45
C GLN A 49 7.10 17.39 4.73
N HIS A 50 7.09 17.37 3.39
CA HIS A 50 6.32 16.39 2.61
C HIS A 50 6.81 14.94 2.76
N THR A 51 8.05 14.73 3.22
CA THR A 51 8.61 13.40 3.45
C THR A 51 8.20 12.84 4.82
N GLN A 52 7.82 13.70 5.77
CA GLN A 52 7.32 13.30 7.09
C GLN A 52 5.82 12.96 7.07
N ASP A 53 5.04 13.55 6.16
CA ASP A 53 3.71 13.09 5.77
C ASP A 53 3.85 11.83 4.90
N LYS A 54 4.43 10.76 5.47
CA LYS A 54 4.32 9.41 4.89
C LYS A 54 2.84 9.09 4.86
N GLY A 55 2.23 9.27 3.68
CA GLY A 55 0.80 9.15 3.46
C GLY A 55 0.20 8.01 4.25
N GLU A 56 -0.58 8.36 5.28
CA GLU A 56 -1.51 7.43 5.87
C GLU A 56 -2.52 7.10 4.79
N LEU A 57 -2.33 5.94 4.17
CA LEU A 57 -3.30 5.36 3.28
C LEU A 57 -4.49 4.95 4.16
N ASN A 58 -5.41 5.90 4.37
CA ASN A 58 -6.73 5.65 4.93
C ASN A 58 -7.51 4.84 3.90
N LEU A 59 -7.14 3.57 3.69
CA LEU A 59 -8.06 2.62 3.09
C LEU A 59 -9.31 2.65 3.95
N ALA A 60 -10.46 2.79 3.30
CA ALA A 60 -11.76 2.56 3.93
C ALA A 60 -11.84 1.08 4.34
N TYR A 61 -11.17 0.70 5.42
CA TYR A 61 -11.21 -0.63 5.96
C TYR A 61 -12.60 -0.82 6.57
N SER A 62 -13.35 -1.81 6.08
CA SER A 62 -14.46 -2.36 6.85
C SER A 62 -13.93 -2.81 8.20
N ARG A 63 -14.65 -2.53 9.29
CA ARG A 63 -14.25 -2.95 10.64
C ARG A 63 -13.96 -4.45 10.64
N LEU A 64 -12.74 -4.84 11.02
CA LEU A 64 -12.32 -6.23 11.08
C LEU A 64 -12.92 -6.88 12.35
N GLY A 65 -13.61 -8.00 12.18
CA GLY A 65 -14.16 -8.78 13.28
C GLY A 65 -13.07 -9.37 14.18
N LYS A 66 -13.45 -9.83 15.39
CA LYS A 66 -12.51 -10.40 16.37
C LYS A 66 -11.81 -11.67 15.85
N GLN A 67 -12.52 -12.51 15.12
CA GLN A 67 -12.01 -13.75 14.52
C GLN A 67 -11.77 -13.52 13.01
N VAL A 68 -10.56 -13.83 12.56
CA VAL A 68 -10.12 -13.64 11.17
C VAL A 68 -10.07 -14.97 10.44
N TYR A 69 -9.35 -15.96 10.99
CA TYR A 69 -9.33 -17.32 10.47
C TYR A 69 -9.56 -18.33 11.59
N GLU A 70 -10.17 -19.45 11.25
CA GLU A 70 -10.23 -20.66 12.07
C GLU A 70 -9.90 -21.84 11.16
N LEU A 71 -8.80 -22.51 11.48
CA LEU A 71 -8.29 -23.69 10.81
C LEU A 71 -8.58 -24.88 11.71
N LYS A 72 -9.15 -25.96 11.17
CA LYS A 72 -9.33 -27.22 11.89
C LYS A 72 -8.82 -28.38 11.05
N ASN A 73 -7.87 -29.13 11.62
CA ASN A 73 -7.28 -30.31 11.00
C ASN A 73 -6.85 -30.04 9.55
N LEU A 74 -6.28 -28.86 9.29
CA LEU A 74 -5.93 -28.45 7.94
C LEU A 74 -4.69 -29.22 7.50
N SER A 75 -4.84 -30.00 6.43
CA SER A 75 -3.77 -30.86 5.88
C SER A 75 -3.66 -30.67 4.37
N LYS A 76 -2.43 -30.76 3.84
CA LYS A 76 -2.16 -30.68 2.40
C LYS A 76 -1.05 -31.63 2.02
N SER A 77 -1.32 -32.40 0.96
CA SER A 77 -0.32 -33.19 0.24
C SER A 77 -0.30 -32.79 -1.23
N ILE A 78 0.86 -32.90 -1.88
CA ILE A 78 1.01 -32.71 -3.32
C ILE A 78 1.86 -33.86 -3.85
N ASN A 79 1.37 -34.59 -4.86
CA ASN A 79 2.08 -35.71 -5.49
C ASN A 79 2.60 -36.74 -4.46
N ASN A 80 1.74 -37.15 -3.52
CA ASN A 80 2.05 -38.04 -2.39
C ASN A 80 3.12 -37.51 -1.40
N LYS A 81 3.56 -36.26 -1.54
CA LYS A 81 4.38 -35.59 -0.54
C LYS A 81 3.50 -34.77 0.38
N VAL A 82 3.50 -35.13 1.65
CA VAL A 82 2.90 -34.34 2.72
C VAL A 82 3.66 -33.02 2.87
N LEU A 83 2.94 -31.90 2.84
CA LEU A 83 3.51 -30.58 3.09
C LEU A 83 3.31 -30.15 4.54
N PHE A 84 2.10 -30.32 5.06
CA PHE A 84 1.73 -30.10 6.45
C PHE A 84 0.47 -30.91 6.78
N GLU A 85 0.33 -31.28 8.06
CA GLU A 85 -0.77 -32.11 8.57
C GLU A 85 -1.32 -31.51 9.86
N ASP A 86 -2.63 -31.66 10.05
CA ASP A 86 -3.37 -31.36 11.28
C ASP A 86 -3.18 -29.94 11.85
N VAL A 87 -3.05 -28.95 10.97
CA VAL A 87 -2.93 -27.56 11.39
C VAL A 87 -4.28 -27.06 11.91
N THR A 88 -4.36 -26.86 13.23
CA THR A 88 -5.53 -26.34 13.93
C THR A 88 -5.16 -25.08 14.67
N GLU A 89 -5.71 -23.93 14.27
CA GLU A 89 -5.38 -22.64 14.88
C GLU A 89 -6.50 -21.61 14.67
N ILE A 90 -6.69 -20.74 15.67
CA ILE A 90 -7.62 -19.61 15.58
C ILE A 90 -6.83 -18.29 15.53
N ILE A 91 -6.98 -17.56 14.44
CA ILE A 91 -6.31 -16.27 14.21
C ILE A 91 -7.30 -15.15 14.49
N GLN A 92 -6.94 -14.30 15.46
CA GLN A 92 -7.71 -13.13 15.86
C GLN A 92 -7.19 -11.85 15.20
N SER A 93 -8.02 -10.81 15.18
CA SER A 93 -7.64 -9.51 14.61
C SER A 93 -6.46 -8.87 15.35
N GLY A 94 -5.64 -8.11 14.62
CA GLY A 94 -4.46 -7.45 15.14
C GLY A 94 -3.25 -8.36 15.38
N ARG A 95 -3.39 -9.70 15.25
CA ARG A 95 -2.26 -10.62 15.35
C ARG A 95 -1.37 -10.51 14.11
N ARG A 96 -0.05 -10.52 14.34
CA ARG A 96 0.98 -10.68 13.31
C ARG A 96 1.58 -12.06 13.46
N ILE A 97 1.60 -12.84 12.39
CA ILE A 97 2.07 -14.23 12.40
C ILE A 97 3.17 -14.38 11.37
N GLY A 98 4.31 -14.94 11.79
CA GLY A 98 5.40 -15.31 10.90
C GLY A 98 5.37 -16.80 10.61
N ILE A 99 5.45 -17.19 9.34
CA ILE A 99 5.54 -18.58 8.90
C ILE A 99 6.98 -18.84 8.47
N VAL A 100 7.65 -19.77 9.15
CA VAL A 100 9.06 -20.11 8.91
C VAL A 100 9.20 -21.61 8.61
N GLY A 101 10.21 -21.97 7.83
CA GLY A 101 10.48 -23.35 7.43
C GLY A 101 11.35 -23.41 6.18
N PRO A 102 11.86 -24.60 5.81
CA PRO A 102 12.69 -24.75 4.62
C PRO A 102 11.90 -24.51 3.32
N ASN A 103 12.60 -24.33 2.21
CA ASN A 103 11.96 -24.24 0.90
C ASN A 103 11.30 -25.57 0.56
N GLY A 104 10.09 -25.50 0.00
CA GLY A 104 9.28 -26.69 -0.30
C GLY A 104 8.55 -27.31 0.91
N ALA A 105 8.53 -26.64 2.07
CA ALA A 105 7.73 -27.02 3.24
C ALA A 105 6.23 -26.62 3.13
N GLY A 106 5.79 -26.10 1.98
CA GLY A 106 4.39 -25.71 1.79
C GLY A 106 3.99 -24.32 2.29
N LYS A 107 4.93 -23.43 2.65
CA LYS A 107 4.62 -22.06 3.11
C LYS A 107 3.77 -21.27 2.11
N THR A 108 4.19 -21.24 0.84
CA THR A 108 3.44 -20.57 -0.23
C THR A 108 2.09 -21.24 -0.44
N THR A 109 2.02 -22.57 -0.35
CA THR A 109 0.77 -23.33 -0.44
C THR A 109 -0.20 -22.97 0.68
N LEU A 110 0.28 -22.86 1.92
CA LEU A 110 -0.54 -22.42 3.06
C LEU A 110 -1.08 -21.00 2.85
N LEU A 111 -0.24 -20.08 2.35
CA LEU A 111 -0.69 -18.73 2.01
C LEU A 111 -1.74 -18.72 0.90
N ASN A 112 -1.58 -19.55 -0.13
CA ASN A 112 -2.56 -19.70 -1.21
C ASN A 112 -3.91 -20.23 -0.69
N ILE A 113 -3.89 -21.18 0.25
CA ILE A 113 -5.09 -21.72 0.91
C ILE A 113 -5.78 -20.63 1.73
N LEU A 114 -5.02 -19.89 2.56
CA LEU A 114 -5.55 -18.78 3.36
C LEU A 114 -6.11 -17.64 2.49
N SER A 115 -5.54 -17.41 1.30
CA SER A 115 -6.06 -16.45 0.32
C SER A 115 -7.21 -16.98 -0.53
N ASN A 116 -7.69 -18.20 -0.26
CA ASN A 116 -8.76 -18.88 -1.00
C ASN A 116 -8.43 -19.11 -2.50
N GLU A 117 -7.15 -19.15 -2.86
CA GLU A 117 -6.68 -19.46 -4.22
C GLU A 117 -6.45 -20.95 -4.45
N ASP A 118 -6.14 -21.71 -3.40
CA ASP A 118 -6.02 -23.17 -3.42
C ASP A 118 -7.07 -23.76 -2.48
N GLN A 119 -8.01 -24.51 -3.06
CA GLN A 119 -9.12 -25.16 -2.33
C GLN A 119 -8.92 -26.66 -2.18
N ASP A 120 -7.83 -27.20 -2.71
CA ASP A 120 -7.51 -28.61 -2.61
C ASP A 120 -6.81 -28.85 -1.27
N TYR A 121 -7.55 -28.98 -0.18
CA TYR A 121 -6.99 -29.29 1.13
C TYR A 121 -7.97 -30.15 1.92
N GLU A 122 -7.46 -30.85 2.92
CA GLU A 122 -8.27 -31.57 3.89
C GLU A 122 -8.48 -30.72 5.14
N GLY A 123 -9.60 -30.95 5.85
CA GLY A 123 -9.98 -30.19 7.04
C GLY A 123 -10.96 -29.05 6.76
N GLU A 124 -11.00 -28.08 7.67
CA GLU A 124 -11.91 -26.93 7.60
C GLU A 124 -11.13 -25.60 7.71
N LEU A 125 -11.42 -24.67 6.79
CA LEU A 125 -10.96 -23.28 6.86
C LEU A 125 -12.18 -22.36 6.90
N LYS A 126 -12.32 -21.62 7.99
CA LYS A 126 -13.33 -20.58 8.17
C LYS A 126 -12.68 -19.21 8.13
N ILE A 127 -13.20 -18.34 7.26
CA ILE A 127 -12.79 -16.94 7.14
C ILE A 127 -13.87 -16.06 7.77
N GLY A 128 -13.47 -15.10 8.60
CA GLY A 128 -14.40 -14.15 9.21
C GLY A 128 -15.14 -13.32 8.15
N GLN A 129 -16.44 -13.08 8.35
CA GLN A 129 -17.31 -12.43 7.35
C GLN A 129 -16.87 -11.03 6.93
N THR A 130 -16.17 -10.31 7.80
CA THR A 130 -15.68 -8.94 7.57
C THR A 130 -14.25 -8.90 7.04
N VAL A 131 -13.61 -10.07 6.86
CA VAL A 131 -12.23 -10.18 6.40
C VAL A 131 -12.20 -9.98 4.89
N LYS A 132 -11.45 -8.97 4.45
CA LYS A 132 -11.02 -8.84 3.06
C LYS A 132 -9.56 -9.28 2.98
N VAL A 133 -9.30 -10.33 2.22
CA VAL A 133 -7.96 -10.90 2.10
C VAL A 133 -7.19 -10.18 0.99
N ALA A 134 -5.98 -9.73 1.30
CA ALA A 134 -5.02 -9.22 0.32
C ALA A 134 -3.77 -10.10 0.37
N TYR A 135 -3.35 -10.61 -0.78
CA TYR A 135 -2.22 -11.54 -0.88
C TYR A 135 -1.15 -11.00 -1.82
N PHE A 136 0.03 -10.74 -1.27
CA PHE A 136 1.20 -10.29 -2.01
C PHE A 136 2.07 -11.50 -2.38
N LYS A 137 2.10 -11.83 -3.67
CA LYS A 137 2.82 -13.01 -4.20
C LYS A 137 4.30 -12.69 -4.42
N GLN A 138 5.14 -13.72 -4.32
CA GLN A 138 6.58 -13.60 -4.60
C GLN A 138 6.89 -13.36 -6.08
N THR A 139 6.01 -13.80 -6.98
CA THR A 139 6.12 -13.59 -8.43
C THR A 139 4.95 -12.75 -8.89
N GLU A 140 5.24 -11.51 -9.30
CA GLU A 140 4.26 -10.65 -9.96
C GLU A 140 4.00 -11.13 -11.39
N LYS A 141 2.79 -10.84 -11.90
CA LYS A 141 2.63 -10.68 -13.36
C LYS A 141 3.56 -9.56 -13.77
N THR A 142 4.34 -9.77 -14.83
CA THR A 142 5.28 -8.76 -15.36
C THR A 142 4.61 -7.40 -15.45
N LEU A 143 5.00 -6.48 -14.57
CA LEU A 143 4.67 -5.08 -14.69
C LEU A 143 5.28 -4.60 -16.00
N ASP A 144 4.46 -4.07 -16.90
CA ASP A 144 4.96 -3.43 -18.10
C ASP A 144 5.80 -2.22 -17.67
N ARG A 145 7.09 -2.25 -18.00
CA ARG A 145 8.06 -1.22 -17.58
C ARG A 145 7.85 0.10 -18.32
N ASP A 146 7.06 0.09 -19.39
CA ASP A 146 6.78 1.27 -20.19
C ASP A 146 5.59 2.09 -19.64
N ILE A 147 4.85 1.56 -18.66
CA ILE A 147 3.72 2.23 -18.01
C ILE A 147 4.18 2.97 -16.76
N ARG A 148 3.67 4.20 -16.55
CA ARG A 148 3.93 4.91 -15.30
C ARG A 148 3.19 4.22 -14.15
N VAL A 149 3.83 4.13 -12.98
CA VAL A 149 3.25 3.53 -11.77
C VAL A 149 1.86 4.09 -11.43
N ILE A 150 1.65 5.40 -11.64
CA ILE A 150 0.36 6.05 -11.41
C ILE A 150 -0.74 5.59 -12.37
N ASP A 151 -0.38 5.29 -13.62
CA ASP A 151 -1.32 4.88 -14.66
C ASP A 151 -1.67 3.40 -14.48
N TYR A 152 -0.66 2.58 -14.16
CA TYR A 152 -0.85 1.18 -13.76
C TYR A 152 -1.80 1.04 -12.56
N LEU A 153 -1.58 1.82 -11.49
CA LEU A 153 -2.45 1.80 -10.31
C LEU A 153 -3.87 2.30 -10.62
N ARG A 154 -4.04 3.25 -11.54
CA ARG A 154 -5.37 3.72 -11.97
C ARG A 154 -6.13 2.63 -12.72
N GLU A 155 -5.50 2.01 -13.73
CA GLU A 155 -6.10 0.92 -14.51
C GLU A 155 -6.55 -0.24 -13.61
N GLU A 156 -5.68 -0.71 -12.70
CA GLU A 156 -6.01 -1.78 -11.75
C GLU A 156 -7.11 -1.36 -10.75
N SER A 157 -7.13 -0.08 -10.32
CA SER A 157 -8.16 0.44 -9.40
C SER A 157 -9.53 0.65 -10.05
N GLU A 158 -9.57 0.90 -11.36
CA GLU A 158 -10.80 0.99 -12.13
C GLU A 158 -11.41 -0.40 -12.35
N MET A 159 -10.57 -1.43 -12.56
CA MET A 159 -11.02 -2.83 -12.58
C MET A 159 -11.51 -3.35 -11.22
N ALA A 160 -11.04 -2.78 -10.11
CA ALA A 160 -11.44 -3.18 -8.76
C ALA A 160 -12.83 -2.65 -8.33
N LYS A 161 -13.52 -1.89 -9.18
CA LYS A 161 -14.89 -1.43 -8.94
C LYS A 161 -15.84 -2.11 -9.91
N GLU A 162 -16.49 -3.18 -9.44
CA GLU A 162 -17.92 -3.35 -9.72
C GLU A 162 -18.55 -4.41 -8.82
N LYS A 163 -19.50 -3.94 -8.00
CA LYS A 163 -20.75 -4.63 -7.61
C LYS A 163 -21.70 -3.71 -6.83
N ASP A 164 -21.28 -2.49 -6.44
CA ASP A 164 -22.15 -1.55 -5.69
C ASP A 164 -21.93 -0.04 -6.00
N GLY A 165 -21.46 0.29 -7.21
CA GLY A 165 -21.69 1.62 -7.81
C GLY A 165 -21.06 2.87 -7.20
N THR A 166 -20.16 2.82 -6.21
CA THR A 166 -19.47 4.03 -5.71
C THR A 166 -17.99 4.07 -6.08
N SER A 167 -17.63 5.04 -6.91
CA SER A 167 -16.27 5.26 -7.40
C SER A 167 -15.51 6.29 -6.55
N ILE A 168 -14.45 5.85 -5.86
CA ILE A 168 -13.43 6.76 -5.32
C ILE A 168 -12.51 7.17 -6.48
N SER A 169 -12.69 8.34 -7.05
CA SER A 169 -11.79 8.87 -8.08
C SER A 169 -10.42 9.16 -7.47
N VAL A 170 -9.36 8.55 -8.00
CA VAL A 170 -7.97 8.90 -7.65
C VAL A 170 -7.54 10.02 -8.60
N THR A 171 -7.82 11.27 -8.21
CA THR A 171 -7.28 12.45 -8.89
C THR A 171 -5.84 12.68 -8.48
#